data_AF-A0A0W1R9E7-F1
#
_entry.id   AF-A0A0W1R9E7-F1
#
_cell.length_a   1.000
_cell.length_b   1.000
_cell.length_c   1.000
_cell.angle_alpha   90.00
_cell.angle_beta   90.00
_cell.angle_gamma   90.00
#
_symmetry.space_group_name_H-M   'P 1'
#
loop_
_entity.id
_entity.type
_entity.pdbx_description
1 polymer ?
#
loop_
_entity_poly.entity_id
_entity_poly.type
_entity_poly.pdbx_seq_one_letter_code
_entity_poly.pdbx_strand_id
1 'polypeptide(L)'
;MAQPRVPGGGGDELDLPCGETKRVRDLDLGMREFDCACGETHAVVTDSHPPERFVPEFLVEVLREAIETTSEEMPEFGTPHLMGIVLEEFPKRVVSEDVSEDQQLGYAMLWVTDFDSRRLHEIIVELVVELMEHAVSHAEDDDALSQFETEMLQFDVSEFVEQYRAERDLDSDDVYA
;
A
#
# COMPACT_ATOMS: atom_id res chain seq x y z
N MET A 1 36.40 11.85 -12.12
CA MET A 1 35.88 10.68 -12.84
C MET A 1 34.63 10.23 -12.13
N ALA A 2 33.46 10.48 -12.72
CA ALA A 2 32.19 9.99 -12.21
C ALA A 2 32.05 8.54 -12.68
N GLN A 3 31.98 7.59 -11.75
CA GLN A 3 31.59 6.23 -12.09
C GLN A 3 30.12 6.26 -12.53
N PRO A 4 29.73 5.54 -13.62
CA PRO A 4 28.35 5.45 -14.02
C PRO A 4 27.61 4.66 -12.93
N ARG A 5 26.65 5.29 -12.25
CA ARG A 5 25.71 4.57 -11.39
C ARG A 5 24.82 3.75 -12.29
N VAL A 6 25.06 2.45 -12.31
CA VAL A 6 24.11 1.45 -12.78
C VAL A 6 23.23 1.14 -11.56
N PRO A 7 21.95 1.53 -11.52
CA PRO A 7 20.99 0.92 -10.60
C PRO A 7 20.83 -0.54 -11.06
N GLY A 8 21.02 -1.50 -10.17
CA GLY A 8 21.07 -2.93 -10.55
C GLY A 8 22.32 -3.64 -10.04
N GLY A 9 22.79 -3.28 -8.85
CA GLY A 9 23.95 -3.88 -8.20
C GLY A 9 23.58 -5.04 -7.29
N GLY A 10 22.82 -6.02 -7.79
CA GLY A 10 22.40 -7.22 -7.04
C GLY A 10 21.40 -6.90 -5.94
N GLY A 11 20.10 -7.04 -6.24
CA GLY A 11 18.96 -6.80 -5.34
C GLY A 11 18.88 -7.71 -4.10
N ASP A 12 20.01 -8.04 -3.50
CA ASP A 12 20.08 -8.71 -2.20
C ASP A 12 19.84 -7.72 -1.05
N GLU A 13 20.15 -6.43 -1.21
CA GLU A 13 20.07 -5.39 -0.17
C GLU A 13 19.32 -4.13 -0.62
N LEU A 14 18.50 -3.59 0.27
CA LEU A 14 17.60 -2.46 0.11
C LEU A 14 17.98 -1.35 1.09
N ASP A 15 18.24 -0.14 0.59
CA ASP A 15 18.44 1.05 1.42
C ASP A 15 17.09 1.58 1.89
N LEU A 16 16.87 1.58 3.20
CA LEU A 16 15.62 1.98 3.81
C LEU A 16 15.55 3.51 4.00
N PRO A 17 14.34 4.10 4.01
CA PRO A 17 14.17 5.54 4.22
C PRO A 17 14.70 6.03 5.58
N CYS A 18 14.74 5.17 6.59
CA CYS A 18 15.31 5.47 7.91
C CYS A 18 16.86 5.50 7.94
N GLY A 19 17.52 5.10 6.84
CA GLY A 19 18.98 5.08 6.69
C GLY A 19 19.64 3.74 6.99
N GLU A 20 18.88 2.73 7.42
CA GLU A 20 19.34 1.35 7.59
C GLU A 20 19.27 0.57 6.26
N THR A 21 19.91 -0.60 6.21
CA THR A 21 19.86 -1.51 5.05
C THR A 21 19.16 -2.81 5.44
N LYS A 22 18.31 -3.35 4.56
CA LYS A 22 17.59 -4.62 4.77
C LYS A 22 17.85 -5.56 3.60
N ARG A 23 18.01 -6.85 3.87
CA ARG A 23 18.09 -7.82 2.76
C ARG A 23 16.70 -8.12 2.21
N VAL A 24 16.56 -8.08 0.90
CA VAL A 24 15.31 -8.38 0.21
C VAL A 24 14.85 -9.82 0.49
N ARG A 25 15.79 -10.77 0.52
CA ARG A 25 15.49 -12.18 0.82
C ARG A 25 15.03 -12.45 2.25
N ASP A 26 15.15 -11.48 3.16
CA ASP A 26 14.60 -11.58 4.52
C ASP A 26 13.16 -11.06 4.60
N LEU A 27 12.58 -10.64 3.46
CA LEU A 27 11.22 -10.11 3.35
C LEU A 27 10.33 -11.13 2.63
N ASP A 28 9.59 -11.89 3.43
CA ASP A 28 8.69 -12.93 2.96
C ASP A 28 7.41 -12.36 2.33
N LEU A 29 6.83 -13.14 1.40
CA LEU A 29 5.53 -12.84 0.78
C LEU A 29 4.41 -12.54 1.77
N GLY A 30 4.40 -13.18 2.95
CA GLY A 30 3.35 -12.97 3.97
C GLY A 30 3.64 -11.85 4.95
N MET A 31 4.83 -11.24 4.89
CA MET A 31 5.27 -10.26 5.88
C MET A 31 4.47 -8.98 5.74
N ARG A 32 3.91 -8.51 6.87
CA ARG A 32 3.24 -7.21 6.93
C ARG A 32 4.17 -6.08 7.32
N GLU A 33 5.17 -6.39 8.15
CA GLU A 33 6.15 -5.47 8.70
C GLU A 33 7.33 -6.22 9.33
N PHE A 34 8.40 -5.51 9.65
CA PHE A 34 9.52 -6.02 10.44
C PHE A 34 10.05 -4.97 11.42
N ASP A 35 10.65 -5.44 12.52
CA ASP A 35 11.39 -4.58 13.45
C ASP A 35 12.75 -4.22 12.84
N CYS A 36 13.00 -2.92 12.68
CA CYS A 36 14.20 -2.40 12.06
C CYS A 36 15.29 -2.06 13.09
N ALA A 37 16.55 -2.05 12.66
CA ALA A 37 17.69 -1.70 13.51
C ALA A 37 17.66 -0.24 14.01
N CYS A 38 16.89 0.64 13.34
CA CYS A 38 16.66 2.01 13.79
C CYS A 38 15.79 2.08 15.07
N GLY A 39 15.13 0.99 15.46
CA GLY A 39 14.27 0.88 16.65
C GLY A 39 12.78 1.06 16.37
N GLU A 40 12.39 1.26 15.12
CA GLU A 40 10.99 1.38 14.67
C GLU A 40 10.57 0.14 13.85
N THR A 41 9.27 -0.02 13.65
CA THR A 41 8.69 -1.08 12.81
C THR A 41 8.35 -0.52 11.44
N HIS A 42 8.65 -1.27 10.38
CA HIS A 42 8.52 -0.82 9.00
C HIS A 42 7.60 -1.74 8.23
N ALA A 43 6.58 -1.18 7.57
CA ALA A 43 5.64 -1.96 6.79
C ALA A 43 6.27 -2.51 5.51
N VAL A 44 5.76 -3.65 5.07
CA VAL A 44 6.16 -4.36 3.87
C VAL A 44 4.92 -4.65 3.04
N VAL A 45 5.00 -4.30 1.76
CA VAL A 45 3.98 -4.59 0.74
C VAL A 45 4.68 -5.13 -0.50
N THR A 46 4.06 -6.12 -1.14
CA THR A 46 4.49 -6.66 -2.43
C THR A 46 3.34 -6.63 -3.42
N ASP A 47 3.65 -6.71 -4.72
CA ASP A 47 2.64 -6.72 -5.79
C ASP A 47 1.73 -7.96 -5.74
N SER A 48 2.18 -9.01 -5.05
CA SER A 48 1.39 -10.22 -4.81
C SER A 48 0.30 -10.03 -3.74
N HIS A 49 0.35 -8.96 -2.94
CA HIS A 49 -0.71 -8.69 -1.97
C HIS A 49 -1.98 -8.23 -2.68
N PRO A 50 -3.16 -8.82 -2.36
CA PRO A 50 -4.43 -8.32 -2.88
C PRO A 50 -4.74 -6.92 -2.31
N PRO A 51 -5.33 -5.97 -3.08
CA PRO A 51 -5.77 -4.68 -2.55
C PRO A 51 -6.80 -4.82 -1.43
N GLU A 52 -7.52 -5.96 -1.39
CA GLU A 52 -8.43 -6.38 -0.32
C GLU A 52 -7.72 -6.52 1.04
N ARG A 53 -6.39 -6.48 1.07
CA ARG A 53 -5.63 -6.34 2.31
C ARG A 53 -5.89 -5.00 3.01
N PHE A 54 -6.22 -3.94 2.27
CA PHE A 54 -6.35 -2.58 2.80
C PHE A 54 -7.78 -2.04 2.73
N VAL A 55 -8.56 -2.45 1.74
CA VAL A 55 -9.91 -1.92 1.52
C VAL A 55 -10.90 -3.05 1.21
N PRO A 56 -12.20 -2.89 1.48
CA PRO A 56 -13.17 -3.93 1.20
C PRO A 56 -13.28 -4.24 -0.30
N GLU A 57 -13.66 -5.48 -0.64
CA GLU A 57 -13.79 -5.96 -2.03
C GLU A 57 -14.69 -5.05 -2.89
N PHE A 58 -15.85 -4.63 -2.36
CA PHE A 58 -16.75 -3.72 -3.08
C PHE A 58 -16.07 -2.40 -3.46
N LEU A 59 -15.15 -1.90 -2.62
CA LEU A 59 -14.44 -0.66 -2.91
C LEU A 59 -13.36 -0.89 -3.97
N VAL A 60 -12.70 -2.04 -3.95
CA VAL A 60 -11.77 -2.44 -5.02
C VAL A 60 -12.49 -2.49 -6.37
N GLU A 61 -13.69 -3.08 -6.42
CA GLU A 61 -14.51 -3.12 -7.64
C GLU A 61 -14.86 -1.72 -8.13
N VAL A 62 -15.33 -0.83 -7.26
CA VAL A 62 -15.62 0.57 -7.61
C VAL A 62 -14.38 1.29 -8.14
N LEU A 63 -13.21 1.11 -7.51
CA LEU A 63 -11.96 1.74 -7.96
C LEU A 63 -11.51 1.19 -9.31
N ARG A 64 -11.67 -0.11 -9.59
CA ARG A 64 -11.38 -0.70 -10.91
C ARG A 64 -12.30 -0.17 -12.01
N GLU A 65 -13.56 0.12 -11.68
CA GLU A 65 -14.50 0.71 -12.63
C GLU A 65 -14.24 2.20 -12.87
N ALA A 66 -13.84 2.93 -11.84
CA ALA A 66 -13.66 4.38 -11.91
C ALA A 66 -12.29 4.82 -12.43
N ILE A 67 -11.24 4.02 -12.23
CA ILE A 67 -9.85 4.41 -12.54
C ILE A 67 -9.37 3.68 -13.79
N GLU A 68 -9.15 4.45 -14.85
CA GLU A 68 -8.48 3.95 -16.05
C GLU A 68 -6.97 3.90 -15.84
N THR A 69 -6.39 2.69 -15.85
CA THR A 69 -4.95 2.48 -15.75
C THR A 69 -4.28 2.59 -17.12
N THR A 70 -3.09 3.18 -17.20
CA THR A 70 -2.37 3.35 -18.47
C THR A 70 -1.31 2.28 -18.75
N SER A 71 -1.13 1.30 -17.86
CA SER A 71 -0.10 0.26 -17.98
C SER A 71 -0.65 -0.99 -18.68
N GLU A 72 0.03 -1.48 -19.73
CA GLU A 72 -0.32 -2.75 -20.36
C GLU A 72 0.00 -3.96 -19.46
N GLU A 73 1.00 -3.84 -18.58
CA GLU A 73 1.41 -4.89 -17.64
C GLU A 73 0.52 -4.92 -16.39
N MET A 74 -0.14 -3.81 -16.08
CA MET A 74 -1.07 -3.65 -14.95
C MET A 74 -2.36 -2.98 -15.44
N PRO A 75 -3.22 -3.71 -16.17
CA PRO A 75 -4.40 -3.15 -16.85
C PRO A 75 -5.59 -2.90 -15.92
N GLU A 76 -5.49 -3.28 -14.63
CA GLU A 76 -6.53 -3.10 -13.64
C GLU A 76 -5.95 -2.49 -12.37
N PHE A 77 -6.79 -1.72 -11.67
CA PHE A 77 -6.45 -1.17 -10.37
C PHE A 77 -6.13 -2.29 -9.36
N GLY A 78 -5.09 -2.08 -8.55
CA GLY A 78 -4.57 -3.05 -7.60
C GLY A 78 -3.52 -2.47 -6.66
N THR A 79 -2.84 -3.32 -5.89
CA THR A 79 -1.86 -2.91 -4.88
C THR A 79 -0.73 -2.03 -5.42
N PRO A 80 -0.15 -2.28 -6.62
CA PRO A 80 0.84 -1.36 -7.19
C PRO A 80 0.32 0.06 -7.37
N HIS A 81 -0.97 0.22 -7.70
CA HIS A 81 -1.61 1.53 -7.84
C HIS A 81 -1.81 2.20 -6.48
N LEU A 82 -2.27 1.46 -5.46
CA LEU A 82 -2.35 1.97 -4.08
C LEU A 82 -0.99 2.44 -3.58
N MET A 83 0.06 1.63 -3.75
CA MET A 83 1.41 2.00 -3.34
C MET A 83 2.00 3.13 -4.18
N GLY A 84 1.57 3.28 -5.44
CA GLY A 84 1.88 4.44 -6.28
C GLY A 84 1.39 5.74 -5.65
N ILE A 85 0.13 5.78 -5.20
CA ILE A 85 -0.46 6.96 -4.54
C ILE A 85 0.28 7.26 -3.23
N VAL A 86 0.60 6.24 -2.42
CA VAL A 86 1.38 6.41 -1.19
C VAL A 86 2.79 6.95 -1.48
N LEU A 87 3.45 6.46 -2.52
CA LEU A 87 4.78 6.91 -2.92
C LEU A 87 4.76 8.36 -3.43
N GLU A 88 3.69 8.76 -4.12
CA GLU A 88 3.50 10.14 -4.57
C GLU A 88 3.35 11.11 -3.39
N GLU A 89 2.59 10.74 -2.36
CA GLU A 89 2.39 11.57 -1.16
C GLU A 89 3.63 11.54 -0.24
N PHE A 90 4.28 10.38 -0.10
CA PHE A 90 5.39 10.17 0.84
C PHE A 90 6.71 9.70 0.16
N PRO A 91 7.26 10.43 -0.82
CA PRO A 91 8.36 9.96 -1.68
C PRO A 91 9.70 9.76 -0.95
N LYS A 92 9.82 10.25 0.28
CA LYS A 92 11.02 10.11 1.12
C LYS A 92 10.87 9.10 2.24
N ARG A 93 9.67 8.54 2.40
CA ARG A 93 9.32 7.62 3.50
C ARG A 93 8.95 6.23 3.00
N VAL A 94 8.95 6.05 1.68
CA VAL A 94 8.71 4.77 1.00
C VAL A 94 9.87 4.53 0.03
N VAL A 95 10.44 3.33 0.08
CA VAL A 95 11.33 2.83 -0.96
C VAL A 95 10.59 1.77 -1.77
N SER A 96 10.81 1.76 -3.08
CA SER A 96 10.28 0.77 -4.01
C SER A 96 11.45 0.09 -4.71
N GLU A 97 11.42 -1.22 -4.80
CA GLU A 97 12.44 -2.02 -5.50
C GLU A 97 11.78 -2.98 -6.49
N ASP A 98 12.32 -3.04 -7.70
CA ASP A 98 11.99 -4.04 -8.72
C ASP A 98 12.91 -5.24 -8.52
N VAL A 99 12.30 -6.37 -8.14
CA VAL A 99 12.98 -7.63 -7.85
C VAL A 99 12.54 -8.73 -8.81
N SER A 100 11.95 -8.36 -9.95
CA SER A 100 11.40 -9.28 -10.96
C SER A 100 12.45 -10.26 -11.52
N GLU A 101 13.73 -9.92 -11.44
CA GLU A 101 14.83 -10.80 -11.85
C GLU A 101 15.10 -11.96 -10.86
N ASP A 102 14.69 -11.87 -9.58
CA ASP A 102 14.83 -12.94 -8.58
C ASP A 102 13.53 -13.72 -8.37
N GLN A 103 13.35 -14.74 -9.23
CA GLN A 103 12.18 -15.61 -9.21
C GLN A 103 12.00 -16.41 -7.91
N GLN A 104 12.98 -16.47 -7.01
CA GLN A 104 12.87 -17.20 -5.74
C GLN A 104 12.02 -16.43 -4.71
N LEU A 105 11.83 -15.13 -4.88
CA LEU A 105 11.07 -14.29 -3.96
C LEU A 105 9.55 -14.47 -4.11
N GLY A 106 9.09 -14.79 -5.33
CA GLY A 106 7.69 -15.01 -5.65
C GLY A 106 6.85 -13.73 -5.79
N TYR A 107 7.48 -12.56 -5.81
CA TYR A 107 6.90 -11.26 -6.10
C TYR A 107 7.84 -10.48 -7.02
N ALA A 108 7.33 -9.49 -7.76
CA ALA A 108 8.12 -8.69 -8.69
C ALA A 108 8.44 -7.29 -8.15
N MET A 109 7.56 -6.73 -7.32
CA MET A 109 7.75 -5.41 -6.72
C MET A 109 7.67 -5.48 -5.21
N LEU A 110 8.52 -4.70 -4.56
CA LEU A 110 8.59 -4.55 -3.11
C LEU A 110 8.50 -3.08 -2.72
N TRP A 111 7.68 -2.79 -1.72
CA TRP A 111 7.64 -1.50 -1.04
C TRP A 111 7.92 -1.68 0.45
N VAL A 112 8.79 -0.82 0.98
CA VAL A 112 9.07 -0.73 2.42
C VAL A 112 8.92 0.71 2.87
N THR A 113 8.25 0.90 4.00
CA THR A 113 7.91 2.23 4.54
C THR A 113 8.61 2.49 5.86
N ASP A 114 8.84 3.76 6.21
CA ASP A 114 9.38 4.12 7.53
C ASP A 114 8.34 4.12 8.66
N PHE A 115 7.07 3.87 8.33
CA PHE A 115 5.97 3.68 9.27
C PHE A 115 5.55 2.21 9.33
N ASP A 116 4.89 1.82 10.42
CA ASP A 116 4.39 0.45 10.62
C ASP A 116 3.18 0.11 9.72
N SER A 117 2.79 -1.17 9.69
CA SER A 117 1.74 -1.65 8.80
C SER A 117 0.33 -1.17 9.17
N ARG A 118 0.09 -0.76 10.42
CA ARG A 118 -1.19 -0.16 10.83
C ARG A 118 -1.26 1.25 10.28
N ARG A 119 -0.22 2.06 10.47
CA ARG A 119 -0.19 3.42 9.97
C ARG A 119 -0.20 3.46 8.44
N LEU A 120 0.48 2.53 7.77
CA LEU A 120 0.36 2.40 6.30
C LEU A 120 -1.09 2.17 5.87
N HIS A 121 -1.82 1.31 6.59
CA HIS A 121 -3.20 0.99 6.25
C HIS A 121 -4.12 2.20 6.46
N GLU A 122 -3.96 2.94 7.54
CA GLU A 122 -4.66 4.23 7.74
C GLU A 122 -4.38 5.20 6.60
N ILE A 123 -3.11 5.38 6.23
CA ILE A 123 -2.70 6.24 5.12
C ILE A 123 -3.35 5.81 3.80
N ILE A 124 -3.37 4.51 3.49
CA ILE A 124 -4.02 4.02 2.26
C ILE A 124 -5.50 4.35 2.26
N VAL A 125 -6.20 4.18 3.39
CA VAL A 125 -7.62 4.48 3.50
C VAL A 125 -7.87 5.99 3.37
N GLU A 126 -7.06 6.82 4.04
CA GLU A 126 -7.07 8.29 3.92
C GLU A 126 -6.95 8.69 2.44
N LEU A 127 -5.94 8.19 1.73
CA LEU A 127 -5.68 8.53 0.33
C LEU A 127 -6.76 8.03 -0.63
N VAL A 128 -7.37 6.88 -0.37
CA VAL A 128 -8.50 6.38 -1.18
C VAL A 128 -9.73 7.25 -0.98
N VAL A 129 -10.00 7.69 0.25
CA VAL A 129 -11.10 8.62 0.55
C VAL A 129 -10.89 9.96 -0.16
N GLU A 130 -9.67 10.51 -0.08
CA GLU A 130 -9.31 11.75 -0.78
C GLU A 130 -9.49 11.61 -2.30
N LEU A 131 -9.07 10.48 -2.88
CA LEU A 131 -9.28 10.20 -4.30
C LEU A 131 -10.77 10.19 -4.69
N MET A 132 -11.62 9.59 -3.87
CA MET A 132 -13.07 9.60 -4.06
C MET A 132 -13.65 11.01 -3.96
N GLU A 133 -13.19 11.80 -2.99
CA GLU A 133 -13.61 13.21 -2.84
C GLU A 133 -13.29 14.02 -4.10
N HIS A 134 -12.07 13.87 -4.62
CA HIS A 134 -11.67 14.50 -5.87
C HIS A 134 -12.56 14.07 -7.04
N ALA A 135 -12.88 12.77 -7.15
CA ALA A 135 -13.76 12.28 -8.21
C ALA A 135 -15.19 12.84 -8.10
N VAL A 136 -15.77 12.88 -6.90
CA VAL A 136 -17.11 13.44 -6.66
C VAL A 136 -17.12 14.95 -6.92
N SER A 137 -16.07 15.68 -6.55
CA SER A 137 -15.98 17.12 -6.80
C SER A 137 -15.94 17.50 -8.30
N HIS A 138 -15.55 16.54 -9.16
CA HIS A 138 -15.57 16.70 -10.61
C HIS A 138 -16.90 16.30 -11.25
N ALA A 139 -17.73 15.51 -10.57
CA ALA A 139 -19.10 15.32 -10.98
C ALA A 139 -19.84 16.65 -10.74
N GLU A 140 -20.53 17.19 -11.74
CA GLU A 140 -21.29 18.45 -11.65
C GLU A 140 -22.56 18.30 -10.77
N ASP A 141 -22.46 17.63 -9.62
CA ASP A 141 -23.52 17.30 -8.68
C ASP A 141 -23.13 17.79 -7.27
N ASP A 142 -23.47 19.06 -6.98
CA ASP A 142 -23.20 19.72 -5.71
C ASP A 142 -23.88 19.03 -4.51
N ASP A 143 -25.00 18.32 -4.73
CA ASP A 143 -25.73 17.59 -3.70
C ASP A 143 -24.96 16.32 -3.31
N ALA A 144 -24.40 15.60 -4.29
CA ALA A 144 -23.56 14.42 -4.06
C ALA A 144 -22.26 14.78 -3.29
N LEU A 145 -21.62 15.91 -3.64
CA LEU A 145 -20.44 16.39 -2.93
C LEU A 145 -20.75 16.74 -1.46
N SER A 146 -21.81 17.50 -1.23
CA SER A 146 -22.21 17.90 0.14
C SER A 146 -22.57 16.70 1.03
N GLN A 147 -23.18 15.66 0.44
CA GLN A 147 -23.46 14.41 1.15
C GLN A 147 -22.18 13.66 1.50
N PHE A 148 -21.26 13.51 0.53
CA PHE A 148 -19.98 12.84 0.75
C PHE A 148 -19.17 13.51 1.87
N GLU A 149 -19.03 14.84 1.84
CA GLU A 149 -18.35 15.60 2.89
C GLU A 149 -18.97 15.36 4.28
N THR A 150 -20.30 15.28 4.37
CA THR A 150 -21.01 15.03 5.63
C THR A 150 -20.75 13.63 6.18
N GLU A 151 -20.68 12.62 5.30
CA GLU A 151 -20.34 11.25 5.66
C GLU A 151 -18.88 11.14 6.09
N MET A 152 -17.96 11.84 5.41
CA MET A 152 -16.54 11.85 5.76
C MET A 152 -16.23 12.51 7.10
N LEU A 153 -17.00 13.54 7.52
CA LEU A 153 -16.87 14.12 8.85
C LEU A 153 -17.15 13.11 9.98
N GLN A 154 -17.87 12.03 9.70
CA GLN A 154 -18.22 11.00 10.67
C GLN A 154 -17.36 9.74 10.53
N PHE A 155 -16.54 9.65 9.49
CA PHE A 155 -15.72 8.48 9.20
C PHE A 155 -14.43 8.50 10.03
N ASP A 156 -14.30 7.54 10.95
CA ASP A 156 -13.08 7.34 11.74
C ASP A 156 -12.22 6.27 11.05
N VAL A 157 -11.12 6.72 10.42
CA VAL A 157 -10.18 5.85 9.72
C VAL A 157 -9.51 4.86 10.68
N SER A 158 -9.13 5.30 11.88
CA SER A 158 -8.45 4.44 12.85
C SER A 158 -9.39 3.35 13.38
N GLU A 159 -10.65 3.68 13.64
CA GLU A 159 -11.68 2.71 14.01
C GLU A 159 -11.96 1.74 12.85
N PHE A 160 -12.10 2.24 11.62
CA PHE A 160 -12.26 1.40 10.44
C PHE A 160 -11.12 0.40 10.27
N VAL A 161 -9.86 0.87 10.31
CA VAL A 161 -8.67 0.03 10.16
C VAL A 161 -8.59 -1.00 11.28
N GLU A 162 -8.89 -0.62 12.52
CA GLU A 162 -8.90 -1.55 13.65
C GLU A 162 -9.90 -2.68 13.45
N GLN A 163 -11.15 -2.35 13.10
CA GLN A 163 -12.19 -3.36 12.84
C GLN A 163 -11.83 -4.22 11.63
N TYR A 164 -11.40 -3.61 10.53
CA TYR A 164 -11.06 -4.34 9.30
C TYR A 164 -9.91 -5.33 9.50
N ARG A 165 -8.88 -4.92 10.25
CA ARG A 165 -7.76 -5.82 10.57
C ARG A 165 -8.19 -6.92 11.53
N ALA A 166 -8.99 -6.60 12.55
CA ALA A 166 -9.49 -7.59 13.49
C ALA A 166 -10.31 -8.68 12.78
N GLU A 167 -11.21 -8.31 11.87
CA GLU A 167 -12.01 -9.29 11.09
C GLU A 167 -11.15 -10.21 10.23
N ARG A 168 -10.01 -9.71 9.71
CA ARG A 168 -9.13 -10.46 8.81
C ARG A 168 -7.98 -11.19 9.50
N ASP A 169 -7.67 -10.84 10.74
CA ASP A 169 -6.70 -11.57 11.56
C ASP A 169 -7.35 -12.75 12.31
N LEU A 170 -8.68 -12.91 12.25
CA LEU A 170 -9.38 -14.12 12.72
C LEU A 170 -8.96 -15.32 11.85
N ASP A 171 -8.33 -16.31 12.47
CA ASP A 171 -8.00 -17.56 11.82
C ASP A 171 -9.27 -18.44 11.69
N SER A 172 -9.25 -19.40 10.78
CA SER A 172 -10.37 -20.34 10.58
C SER A 172 -10.71 -21.16 11.84
N ASP A 173 -9.78 -21.26 12.79
CA ASP A 173 -9.96 -21.89 14.09
C ASP A 173 -10.68 -20.99 15.13
N ASP A 174 -10.68 -19.65 14.95
CA ASP A 174 -11.32 -18.72 15.90
C ASP A 174 -12.85 -18.71 15.82
N VAL A 175 -13.42 -19.20 14.70
CA VAL A 175 -14.88 -19.27 14.46
C VAL A 175 -15.54 -20.41 15.26
N TYR A 176 -14.75 -21.35 15.81
CA TYR A 176 -15.23 -22.53 16.53
C TYR A 176 -14.88 -22.57 18.02
N ALA A 177 -14.32 -21.48 18.57
CA ALA A 177 -13.95 -21.36 19.98
C ALA A 177 -15.10 -20.87 20.88
#